data_AF-A0A7W1C6P9-F1
#
_entry.id   AF-A0A7W1C6P9-F1
#
_cell.length_a   1.000
_cell.length_b   1.000
_cell.length_c   1.000
_cell.angle_alpha   90.00
_cell.angle_beta   90.00
_cell.angle_gamma   90.00
#
_symmetry.space_group_name_H-M   'P 1'
#
loop_
_entity.id
_entity.type
_entity.pdbx_description
1 polymer ?
#
loop_
_entity_poly.entity_id
_entity_poly.type
_entity_poly.pdbx_seq_one_letter_code
_entity_poly.pdbx_strand_id
1 'polypeptide(L)'
;LAFTLAFGDSASRTRARATLDTTSIYLPFMAHDELAHARFLEAKSEVLTVALDDPDLFQWDFAASTHVRTLLHRGRLAEALAASAHPALAERRGMLLYEAHVRGFPVPQEDLARELARASADTANVFGILYAGAFAAERGRWGEHAAALARIRSVAREAGQAADSTQARLAEGAARALEGVEAWRRGRPAEARRLLDQARLSITGHFDEETANQMIRWWLGEILIQSGEPREAVRYFTALADGEAVVSDPVAAYRLGRLHEQLGEYREARGAYEYFLTAWRDPDPSLRPWAEKARQAVVRLSGPRRE
;
A
#
# COMPACT_ATOMS: atom_id res chain seq x y z
N LEU A 1 -24.71 6.80 -6.76
CA LEU A 1 -23.89 5.96 -7.65
C LEU A 1 -23.26 4.78 -6.91
N ALA A 2 -22.31 5.00 -5.97
CA ALA A 2 -21.62 3.94 -5.24
C ALA A 2 -22.57 2.93 -4.57
N PHE A 3 -23.60 3.42 -3.85
CA PHE A 3 -24.62 2.55 -3.23
C PHE A 3 -25.29 1.62 -4.25
N THR A 4 -25.67 2.14 -5.42
CA THR A 4 -26.31 1.33 -6.48
C THR A 4 -25.34 0.30 -7.07
N LEU A 5 -24.08 0.67 -7.27
CA LEU A 5 -23.03 -0.26 -7.74
C LEU A 5 -22.76 -1.37 -6.71
N ALA A 6 -22.77 -1.02 -5.42
CA ALA A 6 -22.47 -1.92 -4.31
C ALA A 6 -23.65 -2.86 -3.96
N PHE A 7 -24.85 -2.31 -3.85
CA PHE A 7 -26.01 -2.99 -3.23
C PHE A 7 -27.21 -3.12 -4.16
N GLY A 8 -27.19 -2.50 -5.34
CA GLY A 8 -28.29 -2.59 -6.30
C GLY A 8 -28.45 -4.00 -6.85
N ASP A 9 -29.68 -4.34 -7.28
CA ASP A 9 -29.93 -5.53 -8.09
C ASP A 9 -29.16 -5.48 -9.44
N SER A 10 -29.17 -6.58 -10.20
CA SER A 10 -28.44 -6.68 -11.46
C SER A 10 -28.83 -5.61 -12.48
N ALA A 11 -30.12 -5.29 -12.59
CA ALA A 11 -30.61 -4.27 -13.53
C ALA A 11 -30.21 -2.86 -13.07
N SER A 12 -30.31 -2.59 -11.77
CA SER A 12 -29.89 -1.33 -11.15
C SER A 12 -28.40 -1.09 -11.29
N ARG A 13 -27.56 -2.12 -11.09
CA ARG A 13 -26.10 -2.04 -11.34
C ARG A 13 -25.78 -1.79 -12.81
N THR A 14 -26.46 -2.48 -13.72
CA THR A 14 -26.28 -2.29 -15.17
C THR A 14 -26.61 -0.85 -15.57
N ARG A 15 -27.73 -0.30 -15.09
CA ARG A 15 -28.07 1.11 -15.31
C ARG A 15 -27.05 2.07 -14.71
N ALA A 16 -26.60 1.81 -13.48
CA ALA A 16 -25.59 2.64 -12.83
C ALA A 16 -24.26 2.66 -13.60
N ARG A 17 -23.85 1.52 -14.17
CA ARG A 17 -22.67 1.44 -15.04
C ARG A 17 -22.86 2.25 -16.32
N ALA A 18 -24.02 2.12 -16.98
CA ALA A 18 -24.33 2.89 -18.18
C ALA A 18 -24.35 4.41 -17.93
N THR A 19 -24.61 4.85 -16.69
CA THR A 19 -24.56 6.28 -16.33
C THR A 19 -23.16 6.80 -16.04
N LEU A 20 -22.15 5.93 -15.86
CA LEU A 20 -20.77 6.36 -15.58
C LEU A 20 -20.22 7.21 -16.74
N ASP A 21 -20.53 6.82 -17.98
CA ASP A 21 -20.03 7.49 -19.19
C ASP A 21 -20.74 8.83 -19.46
N THR A 22 -21.87 9.09 -18.81
CA THR A 22 -22.72 10.27 -19.08
C THR A 22 -22.85 11.22 -17.90
N THR A 23 -22.20 10.92 -16.78
CA THR A 23 -22.29 11.72 -15.56
C THR A 23 -21.13 12.70 -15.43
N SER A 24 -21.24 13.63 -14.47
CA SER A 24 -20.12 14.51 -14.13
C SER A 24 -18.96 13.68 -13.59
N ILE A 25 -17.76 13.94 -14.09
CA ILE A 25 -16.49 13.31 -13.71
C ILE A 25 -16.22 13.22 -12.20
N TYR A 26 -16.73 14.21 -11.43
CA TYR A 26 -16.61 14.22 -9.97
C TYR A 26 -17.35 13.06 -9.32
N LEU A 27 -18.42 12.55 -9.93
CA LEU A 27 -19.26 11.52 -9.34
C LEU A 27 -18.59 10.13 -9.37
N PRO A 28 -17.97 9.67 -10.48
CA PRO A 28 -17.09 8.50 -10.46
C PRO A 28 -15.94 8.65 -9.47
N PHE A 29 -15.24 9.78 -9.48
CA PHE A 29 -14.14 10.02 -8.54
C PHE A 29 -14.60 9.88 -7.08
N MET A 30 -15.63 10.61 -6.64
CA MET A 30 -16.13 10.47 -5.26
C MET A 30 -16.66 9.07 -4.93
N ALA A 31 -17.24 8.37 -5.92
CA ALA A 31 -17.79 7.04 -5.69
C ALA A 31 -16.72 5.98 -5.36
N HIS A 32 -15.44 6.18 -5.72
CA HIS A 32 -14.41 5.19 -5.45
C HIS A 32 -14.10 5.03 -3.94
N ASP A 33 -14.27 6.10 -3.15
CA ASP A 33 -14.01 6.08 -1.71
C ASP A 33 -15.05 5.25 -0.97
N GLU A 34 -16.31 5.34 -1.40
CA GLU A 34 -17.43 4.56 -0.87
C GLU A 34 -17.36 3.06 -1.25
N LEU A 35 -16.42 2.68 -2.12
CA LEU A 35 -16.21 1.30 -2.60
C LEU A 35 -14.93 0.66 -2.03
N ALA A 36 -14.45 1.14 -0.87
CA ALA A 36 -13.19 0.69 -0.27
C ALA A 36 -13.17 -0.77 0.25
N HIS A 37 -14.34 -1.37 0.54
CA HIS A 37 -14.43 -2.73 1.07
C HIS A 37 -14.04 -3.78 0.01
N ALA A 38 -13.28 -4.82 0.39
CA ALA A 38 -12.78 -5.90 -0.48
C ALA A 38 -13.79 -6.41 -1.53
N ARG A 39 -15.03 -6.68 -1.10
CA ARG A 39 -16.12 -7.17 -1.98
C ARG A 39 -16.50 -6.26 -3.15
N PHE A 40 -16.11 -4.98 -3.11
CA PHE A 40 -16.47 -3.95 -4.08
C PHE A 40 -15.28 -3.45 -4.91
N LEU A 41 -14.08 -4.02 -4.74
CA LEU A 41 -12.90 -3.55 -5.46
C LEU A 41 -13.03 -3.67 -6.98
N GLU A 42 -13.83 -4.60 -7.49
CA GLU A 42 -14.17 -4.67 -8.92
C GLU A 42 -14.95 -3.45 -9.39
N ALA A 43 -16.03 -3.08 -8.69
CA ALA A 43 -16.78 -1.87 -9.00
C ALA A 43 -15.93 -0.60 -8.81
N LYS A 44 -15.06 -0.57 -7.79
CA LYS A 44 -14.09 0.53 -7.59
C LYS A 44 -13.16 0.67 -8.80
N SER A 45 -12.63 -0.44 -9.28
CA SER A 45 -11.73 -0.49 -10.44
C SER A 45 -12.41 0.01 -11.71
N GLU A 46 -13.66 -0.38 -11.95
CA GLU A 46 -14.46 0.10 -13.09
C GLU A 46 -14.70 1.61 -13.04
N VAL A 47 -15.13 2.11 -11.87
CA VAL A 47 -15.37 3.54 -11.65
C VAL A 47 -14.11 4.37 -11.86
N LEU A 48 -12.96 3.88 -11.36
CA LEU A 48 -11.67 4.51 -11.59
C LEU A 48 -11.23 4.46 -13.06
N THR A 49 -11.55 3.39 -13.78
CA THR A 49 -11.24 3.31 -15.23
C THR A 49 -11.97 4.42 -15.99
N VAL A 50 -13.29 4.55 -15.76
CA VAL A 50 -14.08 5.61 -16.40
C VAL A 50 -13.58 6.99 -16.03
N ALA A 51 -13.23 7.21 -14.76
CA ALA A 51 -12.67 8.50 -14.33
C ALA A 51 -11.35 8.82 -15.07
N LEU A 52 -10.48 7.84 -15.27
CA LEU A 52 -9.15 8.02 -15.88
C LEU A 52 -9.18 8.25 -17.39
N ASP A 53 -10.27 7.88 -18.06
CA ASP A 53 -10.49 8.15 -19.48
C ASP A 53 -10.85 9.62 -19.75
N ASP A 54 -11.17 10.39 -18.71
CA ASP A 54 -11.52 11.81 -18.83
C ASP A 54 -10.27 12.71 -18.68
N PRO A 55 -9.94 13.52 -19.70
CA PRO A 55 -8.77 14.39 -19.68
C PRO A 55 -8.87 15.54 -18.66
N ASP A 56 -10.08 15.88 -18.20
CA ASP A 56 -10.33 16.97 -17.26
C ASP A 56 -10.34 16.47 -15.79
N LEU A 57 -9.90 15.24 -15.53
CA LEU A 57 -9.85 14.67 -14.19
C LEU A 57 -8.92 15.46 -13.27
N PHE A 58 -9.54 16.12 -12.29
CA PHE A 58 -8.84 16.67 -11.15
C PHE A 58 -8.14 15.53 -10.37
N GLN A 59 -6.86 15.72 -10.04
CA GLN A 59 -6.02 14.72 -9.36
C GLN A 59 -5.94 13.37 -10.08
N TRP A 60 -5.76 13.41 -11.41
CA TRP A 60 -5.59 12.23 -12.24
C TRP A 60 -4.52 11.27 -11.69
N ASP A 61 -3.40 11.81 -11.24
CA ASP A 61 -2.28 11.10 -10.62
C ASP A 61 -2.69 10.30 -9.37
N PHE A 62 -3.54 10.87 -8.52
CA PHE A 62 -4.08 10.20 -7.34
C PHE A 62 -5.05 9.09 -7.75
N ALA A 63 -5.99 9.37 -8.65
CA ALA A 63 -6.94 8.36 -9.14
C ALA A 63 -6.21 7.18 -9.79
N ALA A 64 -5.18 7.44 -10.59
CA ALA A 64 -4.39 6.42 -11.26
C ALA A 64 -3.59 5.58 -10.26
N SER A 65 -2.98 6.22 -9.25
CA SER A 65 -2.28 5.49 -8.18
C SER A 65 -3.25 4.61 -7.39
N THR A 66 -4.46 5.11 -7.10
CA THR A 66 -5.52 4.37 -6.42
C THR A 66 -6.03 3.21 -7.27
N HIS A 67 -6.10 3.38 -8.59
CA HIS A 67 -6.46 2.33 -9.53
C HIS A 67 -5.43 1.20 -9.54
N VAL A 68 -4.13 1.53 -9.63
CA VAL A 68 -3.03 0.55 -9.53
C VAL A 68 -3.10 -0.23 -8.22
N ARG A 69 -3.30 0.45 -7.08
CA ARG A 69 -3.45 -0.22 -5.77
C ARG A 69 -4.70 -1.11 -5.72
N THR A 70 -5.82 -0.65 -6.27
CA THR A 70 -7.06 -1.43 -6.36
C THR A 70 -6.84 -2.71 -7.15
N LEU A 71 -6.12 -2.66 -8.28
CA LEU A 71 -5.76 -3.83 -9.08
C LEU A 71 -4.86 -4.80 -8.28
N LEU A 72 -3.83 -4.29 -7.59
CA LEU A 72 -2.99 -5.12 -6.70
C LEU A 72 -3.82 -5.78 -5.59
N HIS A 73 -4.74 -5.04 -4.98
CA HIS A 73 -5.62 -5.55 -3.92
C HIS A 73 -6.60 -6.61 -4.42
N ARG A 74 -6.91 -6.64 -5.72
CA ARG A 74 -7.68 -7.72 -6.38
C ARG A 74 -6.83 -8.92 -6.82
N GLY A 75 -5.51 -8.85 -6.65
CA GLY A 75 -4.58 -9.86 -7.16
C GLY A 75 -4.42 -9.81 -8.69
N ARG A 76 -4.59 -8.63 -9.32
CA ARG A 76 -4.44 -8.39 -10.76
C ARG A 76 -3.12 -7.67 -11.03
N LEU A 77 -2.01 -8.37 -10.78
CA LEU A 77 -0.66 -7.83 -10.87
C LEU A 77 -0.29 -7.41 -12.29
N ALA A 78 -0.61 -8.21 -13.31
CA ALA A 78 -0.25 -7.90 -14.69
C ALA A 78 -0.91 -6.58 -15.15
N GLU A 79 -2.19 -6.41 -14.85
CA GLU A 79 -2.91 -5.16 -15.10
C GLU A 79 -2.38 -4.01 -14.26
N ALA A 80 -2.07 -4.23 -12.98
CA ALA A 80 -1.49 -3.19 -12.13
C ALA A 80 -0.14 -2.69 -12.68
N LEU A 81 0.73 -3.60 -13.15
CA LEU A 81 2.02 -3.25 -13.75
C LEU A 81 1.83 -2.48 -15.07
N ALA A 82 0.86 -2.88 -15.89
CA ALA A 82 0.52 -2.18 -17.13
C ALA A 82 -0.04 -0.77 -16.85
N ALA A 83 -1.02 -0.65 -15.95
CA ALA A 83 -1.61 0.62 -15.54
C ALA A 83 -0.56 1.57 -14.92
N SER A 84 0.38 1.03 -14.12
CA SER A 84 1.47 1.83 -13.54
C SER A 84 2.44 2.40 -14.59
N ALA A 85 2.35 1.99 -15.87
CA ALA A 85 3.21 2.48 -16.95
C ALA A 85 2.68 3.75 -17.60
N HIS A 86 1.51 4.23 -17.18
CA HIS A 86 0.94 5.46 -17.69
C HIS A 86 1.89 6.65 -17.47
N PRO A 87 2.11 7.53 -18.45
CA PRO A 87 3.04 8.66 -18.33
C PRO A 87 2.79 9.57 -17.12
N ALA A 88 1.52 9.82 -16.78
CA ALA A 88 1.17 10.64 -15.62
C ALA A 88 1.46 9.97 -14.26
N LEU A 89 1.89 8.71 -14.23
CA LEU A 89 2.45 8.05 -13.05
C LEU A 89 3.97 8.00 -13.05
N ALA A 90 4.68 8.62 -14.02
CA ALA A 90 6.13 8.48 -14.15
C ALA A 90 6.90 8.79 -12.85
N GLU A 91 6.50 9.84 -12.14
CA GLU A 91 7.14 10.28 -10.88
C GLU A 91 6.80 9.39 -9.68
N ARG A 92 5.66 8.68 -9.72
CA ARG A 92 5.17 7.80 -8.63
C ARG A 92 5.38 6.32 -8.88
N ARG A 93 5.68 5.91 -10.12
CA ARG A 93 5.78 4.50 -10.52
C ARG A 93 6.77 3.75 -9.64
N GLY A 94 7.94 4.33 -9.35
CA GLY A 94 8.91 3.72 -8.44
C GLY A 94 8.34 3.42 -7.05
N MET A 95 7.54 4.34 -6.50
CA MET A 95 6.88 4.18 -5.20
C MET A 95 5.87 3.03 -5.23
N LEU A 96 5.00 3.00 -6.24
CA LEU A 96 3.98 1.97 -6.41
C LEU A 96 4.58 0.57 -6.58
N LEU A 97 5.66 0.46 -7.37
CA LEU A 97 6.37 -0.80 -7.56
C LEU A 97 7.06 -1.25 -6.26
N TYR A 98 7.62 -0.30 -5.49
CA TYR A 98 8.23 -0.60 -4.20
C TYR A 98 7.20 -1.08 -3.17
N GLU A 99 6.03 -0.44 -3.12
CA GLU A 99 4.91 -0.85 -2.28
C GLU A 99 4.47 -2.29 -2.55
N ALA A 100 4.38 -2.67 -3.84
CA ALA A 100 4.06 -4.03 -4.26
C ALA A 100 5.19 -5.01 -3.89
N HIS A 101 6.46 -4.63 -4.12
CA HIS A 101 7.63 -5.44 -3.75
C HIS A 101 7.69 -5.74 -2.26
N VAL A 102 7.51 -4.73 -1.39
CA VAL A 102 7.53 -4.91 0.08
C VAL A 102 6.39 -5.82 0.56
N ARG A 103 5.23 -5.75 -0.10
CA ARG A 103 4.10 -6.65 0.17
C ARG A 103 4.34 -8.08 -0.29
N GLY A 104 5.36 -8.32 -1.11
CA GLY A 104 5.75 -9.64 -1.61
C GLY A 104 5.20 -9.99 -2.99
N PHE A 105 4.67 -9.02 -3.74
CA PHE A 105 4.31 -9.23 -5.14
C PHE A 105 5.56 -9.46 -6.00
N PRO A 106 5.53 -10.35 -7.01
CA PRO A 106 6.66 -10.61 -7.89
C PRO A 106 6.84 -9.48 -8.92
N VAL A 107 7.34 -8.34 -8.45
CA VAL A 107 7.67 -7.17 -9.29
C VAL A 107 9.02 -7.39 -10.01
N PRO A 108 9.12 -7.06 -11.31
CA PRO A 108 10.39 -7.11 -12.03
C PRO A 108 11.45 -6.19 -11.37
N GLN A 109 12.52 -6.80 -10.86
CA GLN A 109 13.48 -6.09 -9.99
C GLN A 109 14.31 -5.04 -10.74
N GLU A 110 14.61 -5.26 -12.02
CA GLU A 110 15.31 -4.30 -12.87
C GLU A 110 14.46 -3.06 -13.14
N ASP A 111 13.16 -3.25 -13.40
CA ASP A 111 12.22 -2.15 -13.56
C ASP A 111 12.09 -1.34 -12.28
N LEU A 112 11.87 -2.01 -11.13
CA LEU A 112 11.81 -1.36 -9.83
C LEU A 112 13.07 -0.52 -9.55
N ALA A 113 14.25 -1.11 -9.76
CA ALA A 113 15.52 -0.40 -9.54
C ALA A 113 15.66 0.84 -10.44
N ARG A 114 15.29 0.71 -11.72
CA ARG A 114 15.34 1.82 -12.69
C ARG A 114 14.39 2.95 -12.30
N GLU A 115 13.13 2.64 -11.96
CA GLU A 115 12.15 3.67 -11.61
C GLU A 115 12.49 4.35 -10.26
N LEU A 116 13.01 3.62 -9.28
CA LEU A 116 13.49 4.22 -8.02
C LEU A 116 14.73 5.10 -8.22
N ALA A 117 15.63 4.72 -9.13
CA ALA A 117 16.78 5.57 -9.46
C ALA A 117 16.32 6.90 -10.07
N ARG A 118 15.32 6.88 -10.96
CA ARG A 118 14.70 8.10 -11.51
C ARG A 118 14.02 8.94 -10.44
N ALA A 119 13.16 8.33 -9.61
CA ALA A 119 12.47 9.02 -8.53
C ALA A 119 13.44 9.67 -7.53
N SER A 120 14.60 9.06 -7.29
CA SER A 120 15.61 9.61 -6.40
C SER A 120 16.28 10.88 -6.96
N ALA A 121 16.29 11.07 -8.29
CA ALA A 121 16.90 12.22 -8.95
C ALA A 121 16.05 13.49 -8.85
N ASP A 122 14.74 13.35 -8.65
CA ASP A 122 13.84 14.46 -8.39
C ASP A 122 13.90 14.86 -6.91
N THR A 123 14.36 16.08 -6.65
CA THR A 123 14.51 16.62 -5.30
C THR A 123 13.20 17.11 -4.69
N ALA A 124 12.14 17.28 -5.48
CA ALA A 124 10.83 17.72 -4.98
C ALA A 124 10.05 16.57 -4.31
N ASN A 125 10.32 15.33 -4.70
CA ASN A 125 9.63 14.15 -4.18
C ASN A 125 10.42 13.46 -3.04
N VAL A 126 10.23 13.94 -1.80
CA VAL A 126 10.91 13.39 -0.62
C VAL A 126 10.60 11.90 -0.39
N PHE A 127 9.40 11.45 -0.75
CA PHE A 127 8.99 10.06 -0.58
C PHE A 127 9.57 9.14 -1.67
N GLY A 128 9.79 9.65 -2.88
CA GLY A 128 10.56 8.97 -3.92
C GLY A 128 11.99 8.67 -3.45
N ILE A 129 12.63 9.64 -2.81
CA ILE A 129 13.97 9.48 -2.22
C ILE A 129 13.93 8.48 -1.05
N LEU A 130 12.90 8.53 -0.19
CA LEU A 130 12.70 7.58 0.91
C LEU A 130 12.64 6.13 0.39
N TYR A 131 11.83 5.84 -0.61
CA TYR A 131 11.70 4.47 -1.12
C TYR A 131 12.96 4.00 -1.86
N ALA A 132 13.63 4.89 -2.60
CA ALA A 132 14.90 4.56 -3.23
C ALA A 132 15.98 4.22 -2.17
N GLY A 133 16.08 5.02 -1.11
CA GLY A 133 17.00 4.78 0.00
C GLY A 133 16.67 3.52 0.80
N ALA A 134 15.39 3.21 0.97
CA ALA A 134 14.94 1.99 1.64
C ALA A 134 15.31 0.76 0.81
N PHE A 135 14.99 0.76 -0.49
CA PHE A 135 15.36 -0.31 -1.42
C PHE A 135 16.88 -0.53 -1.50
N ALA A 136 17.68 0.55 -1.48
CA ALA A 136 19.13 0.47 -1.40
C ALA A 136 19.61 -0.27 -0.13
N ALA A 137 19.02 0.04 1.04
CA ALA A 137 19.34 -0.65 2.29
C ALA A 137 18.95 -2.14 2.26
N GLU A 138 17.82 -2.52 1.66
CA GLU A 138 17.43 -3.93 1.51
C GLU A 138 18.47 -4.73 0.71
N ARG A 139 19.15 -4.08 -0.24
CA ARG A 139 20.18 -4.68 -1.08
C ARG A 139 21.60 -4.53 -0.52
N GLY A 140 21.76 -3.97 0.69
CA GLY A 140 23.07 -3.69 1.28
C GLY A 140 23.88 -2.62 0.54
N ARG A 141 23.24 -1.82 -0.33
CA ARG A 141 23.87 -0.73 -1.09
C ARG A 141 23.97 0.52 -0.23
N TRP A 142 24.79 0.45 0.81
CA TRP A 142 24.84 1.45 1.88
C TRP A 142 25.28 2.84 1.42
N GLY A 143 26.10 2.94 0.36
CA GLY A 143 26.47 4.22 -0.24
C GLY A 143 25.28 4.95 -0.86
N GLU A 144 24.44 4.24 -1.62
CA GLU A 144 23.21 4.79 -2.19
C GLU A 144 22.20 5.17 -1.11
N HIS A 145 22.04 4.33 -0.08
CA HIS A 145 21.21 4.63 1.09
C HIS A 145 21.66 5.92 1.79
N ALA A 146 22.96 6.05 2.08
CA ALA A 146 23.52 7.23 2.72
C ALA A 146 23.34 8.50 1.88
N ALA A 147 23.46 8.40 0.56
CA ALA A 147 23.20 9.51 -0.36
C ALA A 147 21.73 9.96 -0.32
N ALA A 148 20.78 9.01 -0.30
CA ALA A 148 19.35 9.31 -0.16
C ALA A 148 19.05 10.01 1.17
N LEU A 149 19.60 9.50 2.27
CA LEU A 149 19.45 10.10 3.61
C LEU A 149 20.04 11.53 3.66
N ALA A 150 21.24 11.74 3.11
CA ALA A 150 21.86 13.05 3.05
C ALA A 150 21.01 14.06 2.24
N ARG A 151 20.40 13.61 1.14
CA ARG A 151 19.51 14.41 0.30
C ARG A 151 18.25 14.81 1.04
N ILE A 152 17.54 13.88 1.68
CA ILE A 152 16.34 14.19 2.47
C ILE A 152 16.66 15.18 3.59
N ARG A 153 17.80 15.01 4.28
CA ARG A 153 18.25 15.97 5.29
C ARG A 153 18.57 17.35 4.70
N SER A 154 19.00 17.45 3.45
CA SER A 154 19.15 18.75 2.77
C SER A 154 17.80 19.42 2.53
N VAL A 155 16.82 18.67 2.02
CA VAL A 155 15.44 19.15 1.84
C VAL A 155 14.87 19.67 3.15
N ALA A 156 15.07 18.94 4.27
CA ALA A 156 14.62 19.39 5.58
C ALA A 156 15.24 20.73 6.02
N ARG A 157 16.57 20.90 5.83
CA ARG A 157 17.28 22.14 6.17
C ARG A 157 16.83 23.31 5.30
N GLU A 158 16.70 23.09 4.00
CA GLU A 158 16.27 24.11 3.03
C GLU A 158 14.85 24.58 3.32
N ALA A 159 13.92 23.64 3.58
CA ALA A 159 12.56 23.97 4.01
C ALA A 159 12.55 24.78 5.32
N GLY A 160 13.39 24.39 6.30
CA GLY A 160 13.53 25.14 7.56
C GLY A 160 14.05 26.57 7.35
N GLN A 161 15.01 26.77 6.46
CA GLN A 161 15.52 28.10 6.09
C GLN A 161 14.47 28.95 5.36
N ALA A 162 13.59 28.30 4.59
CA ALA A 162 12.45 28.94 3.93
C ALA A 162 11.23 29.14 4.86
N ALA A 163 11.35 28.80 6.15
CA ALA A 163 10.26 28.82 7.13
C ALA A 163 9.04 27.93 6.76
N ASP A 164 9.24 26.93 5.89
CA ASP A 164 8.26 25.89 5.61
C ASP A 164 8.39 24.76 6.65
N SER A 165 7.74 24.97 7.79
CA SER A 165 7.78 24.02 8.91
C SER A 165 7.08 22.69 8.59
N THR A 166 6.13 22.68 7.65
CA THR A 166 5.44 21.46 7.23
C THR A 166 6.38 20.58 6.44
N GLN A 167 7.01 21.12 5.39
CA GLN A 167 7.94 20.35 4.56
C GLN A 167 9.19 19.93 5.34
N ALA A 168 9.69 20.80 6.23
CA ALA A 168 10.81 20.45 7.10
C ALA A 168 10.48 19.24 7.98
N ARG A 169 9.31 19.24 8.66
CA ARG A 169 8.86 18.12 9.49
C ARG A 169 8.69 16.82 8.70
N LEU A 170 8.09 16.89 7.50
CA LEU A 170 7.89 15.71 6.64
C LEU A 170 9.24 15.13 6.20
N ALA A 171 10.17 15.96 5.75
CA ALA A 171 11.50 15.53 5.35
C ALA A 171 12.31 14.95 6.53
N GLU A 172 12.24 15.55 7.71
CA GLU A 172 12.84 14.96 8.91
C GLU A 172 12.22 13.61 9.27
N GLY A 173 10.90 13.49 9.16
CA GLY A 173 10.19 12.22 9.34
C GLY A 173 10.68 11.15 8.35
N ALA A 174 10.84 11.49 7.07
CA ALA A 174 11.36 10.59 6.05
C ALA A 174 12.83 10.20 6.31
N ALA A 175 13.67 11.13 6.78
CA ALA A 175 15.04 10.82 7.19
C ALA A 175 15.07 9.83 8.36
N ARG A 176 14.26 10.06 9.40
CA ARG A 176 14.11 9.12 10.54
C ARG A 176 13.60 7.76 10.09
N ALA A 177 12.70 7.73 9.11
CA ALA A 177 12.21 6.48 8.54
C ALA A 177 13.34 5.68 7.86
N LEU A 178 14.19 6.34 7.06
CA LEU A 178 15.37 5.72 6.46
C LEU A 178 16.37 5.21 7.50
N GLU A 179 16.67 5.99 8.53
CA GLU A 179 17.51 5.54 9.64
C GLU A 179 16.94 4.31 10.32
N GLY A 180 15.61 4.26 10.48
CA GLY A 180 14.90 3.09 11.00
C GLY A 180 15.04 1.85 10.12
N VAL A 181 14.86 2.00 8.80
CA VAL A 181 15.09 0.92 7.82
C VAL A 181 16.55 0.46 7.87
N GLU A 182 17.49 1.38 7.98
CA GLU A 182 18.91 1.07 8.11
C GLU A 182 19.21 0.23 9.35
N ALA A 183 18.71 0.67 10.52
CA ALA A 183 18.83 -0.06 11.77
C ALA A 183 18.24 -1.47 11.65
N TRP A 184 17.09 -1.59 11.01
CA TRP A 184 16.44 -2.88 10.79
C TRP A 184 17.31 -3.80 9.94
N ARG A 185 17.75 -3.33 8.77
CA ARG A 185 18.58 -4.09 7.83
C ARG A 185 19.96 -4.43 8.38
N ARG A 186 20.42 -3.73 9.42
CA ARG A 186 21.66 -4.03 10.18
C ARG A 186 21.44 -4.87 11.44
N GLY A 187 20.25 -5.44 11.63
CA GLY A 187 19.98 -6.34 12.76
C GLY A 187 19.82 -5.62 14.10
N ARG A 188 19.39 -4.35 14.09
CA ARG A 188 19.08 -3.55 15.29
C ARG A 188 17.57 -3.27 15.39
N PRO A 189 16.72 -4.30 15.59
CA PRO A 189 15.26 -4.16 15.50
C PRO A 189 14.66 -3.21 16.56
N ALA A 190 15.20 -3.17 17.78
CA ALA A 190 14.73 -2.28 18.83
C ALA A 190 14.93 -0.79 18.47
N GLU A 191 16.09 -0.46 17.89
CA GLU A 191 16.39 0.89 17.43
C GLU A 191 15.55 1.26 16.21
N ALA A 192 15.41 0.33 15.26
CA ALA A 192 14.55 0.48 14.09
C ALA A 192 13.11 0.81 14.49
N ARG A 193 12.54 0.05 15.44
CA ARG A 193 11.19 0.26 15.95
C ARG A 193 11.03 1.67 16.53
N ARG A 194 11.97 2.13 17.36
CA ARG A 194 11.94 3.48 17.94
C ARG A 194 11.97 4.56 16.86
N LEU A 195 12.86 4.44 15.87
CA LEU A 195 13.01 5.42 14.78
C LEU A 195 11.77 5.46 13.88
N LEU A 196 11.25 4.29 13.50
CA LEU A 196 10.06 4.18 12.66
C LEU A 196 8.80 4.69 13.37
N ASP A 197 8.65 4.45 14.67
CA ASP A 197 7.50 4.98 15.40
C ASP A 197 7.54 6.52 15.51
N GLN A 198 8.73 7.11 15.70
CA GLN A 198 8.91 8.57 15.64
C GLN A 198 8.63 9.13 14.24
N ALA A 199 9.08 8.44 13.18
CA ALA A 199 8.80 8.83 11.80
C ALA A 199 7.30 8.79 11.49
N ARG A 200 6.58 7.76 11.95
CA ARG A 200 5.12 7.61 11.81
C ARG A 200 4.34 8.77 12.44
N LEU A 201 4.81 9.30 13.58
CA LEU A 201 4.18 10.46 14.22
C LEU A 201 4.51 11.78 13.49
N SER A 202 5.62 11.82 12.75
CA SER A 202 6.09 12.99 12.03
C SER A 202 5.50 13.10 10.62
N ILE A 203 5.22 11.97 9.96
CA ILE A 203 4.64 11.93 8.61
C ILE A 203 3.13 11.77 8.76
N THR A 204 2.41 12.88 8.79
CA THR A 204 0.94 12.91 8.89
C THR A 204 0.38 13.82 7.82
N GLY A 205 -0.72 13.41 7.18
CA GLY A 205 -1.33 14.11 6.06
C GLY A 205 -2.27 13.21 5.27
N HIS A 206 -2.60 13.64 4.06
CA HIS A 206 -3.38 12.87 3.08
C HIS A 206 -2.45 12.37 1.95
N PHE A 207 -2.96 11.64 0.96
CA PHE A 207 -2.20 11.29 -0.25
C PHE A 207 -0.85 10.55 0.00
N ASP A 208 0.28 11.16 -0.40
CA ASP A 208 1.61 10.55 -0.35
C ASP A 208 2.11 10.42 1.10
N GLU A 209 1.77 11.35 1.99
CA GLU A 209 2.09 11.27 3.43
C GLU A 209 1.42 10.05 4.07
N GLU A 210 0.13 9.83 3.81
CA GLU A 210 -0.58 8.67 4.35
C GLU A 210 -0.04 7.37 3.74
N THR A 211 0.28 7.37 2.45
CA THR A 211 0.92 6.22 1.79
C THR A 211 2.25 5.87 2.46
N ALA A 212 3.11 6.85 2.73
CA ALA A 212 4.36 6.65 3.44
C ALA A 212 4.13 6.18 4.89
N ASN A 213 3.11 6.70 5.57
CA ASN A 213 2.74 6.25 6.91
C ASN A 213 2.32 4.77 6.91
N GLN A 214 1.53 4.32 5.92
CA GLN A 214 1.16 2.92 5.76
C GLN A 214 2.38 2.02 5.52
N MET A 215 3.35 2.47 4.72
CA MET A 215 4.60 1.73 4.54
C MET A 215 5.38 1.59 5.85
N ILE A 216 5.43 2.64 6.66
CA ILE A 216 6.06 2.60 7.99
C ILE A 216 5.34 1.62 8.92
N ARG A 217 4.00 1.62 8.92
CA ARG A 217 3.20 0.64 9.68
C ARG A 217 3.50 -0.79 9.24
N TRP A 218 3.65 -1.02 7.92
CA TRP A 218 4.05 -2.32 7.38
C TRP A 218 5.43 -2.75 7.88
N TRP A 219 6.44 -1.88 7.79
CA TRP A 219 7.79 -2.16 8.30
C TRP A 219 7.81 -2.44 9.81
N LEU A 220 7.07 -1.66 10.60
CA LEU A 220 6.91 -1.90 12.04
C LEU A 220 6.30 -3.28 12.32
N GLY A 221 5.25 -3.66 11.58
CA GLY A 221 4.64 -4.99 11.68
C GLY A 221 5.64 -6.11 11.39
N GLU A 222 6.41 -6.01 10.30
CA GLU A 222 7.42 -7.02 9.95
C GLU A 222 8.58 -7.09 10.97
N ILE A 223 9.02 -5.95 11.54
CA ILE A 223 10.04 -5.91 12.60
C ILE A 223 9.55 -6.64 13.85
N LEU A 224 8.29 -6.46 14.23
CA LEU A 224 7.69 -7.12 15.40
C LEU A 224 7.58 -8.62 15.20
N ILE A 225 7.19 -9.07 13.99
CA ILE A 225 7.19 -10.49 13.63
C ILE A 225 8.58 -11.08 13.78
N GLN A 226 9.61 -10.42 13.22
CA GLN A 226 10.99 -10.90 13.28
C GLN A 226 11.57 -10.90 14.69
N SER A 227 11.11 -9.99 15.55
CA SER A 227 11.52 -9.90 16.96
C SER A 227 10.78 -10.89 17.87
N GLY A 228 9.88 -11.72 17.33
CA GLY A 228 9.10 -12.66 18.13
C GLY A 228 7.97 -12.01 18.93
N GLU A 229 7.49 -10.83 18.49
CA GLU A 229 6.38 -10.08 19.10
C GLU A 229 5.12 -10.08 18.19
N PRO A 230 4.62 -11.25 17.73
CA PRO A 230 3.53 -11.31 16.75
C PRO A 230 2.22 -10.70 17.26
N ARG A 231 1.97 -10.74 18.58
CA ARG A 231 0.79 -10.09 19.18
C ARG A 231 0.80 -8.58 18.98
N GLU A 232 1.96 -7.94 19.14
CA GLU A 232 2.07 -6.50 18.89
C GLU A 232 1.99 -6.18 17.40
N ALA A 233 2.44 -7.08 16.52
CA ALA A 233 2.33 -6.87 15.07
C ALA A 233 0.87 -6.77 14.61
N VAL A 234 -0.06 -7.49 15.26
CA VAL A 234 -1.50 -7.49 14.92
C VAL A 234 -2.04 -6.06 14.79
N ARG A 235 -1.77 -5.15 15.75
CA ARG A 235 -2.32 -3.79 15.72
C ARG A 235 -1.96 -3.02 14.45
N TYR A 236 -0.76 -3.23 13.91
CA TYR A 236 -0.28 -2.51 12.73
C TYR A 236 -0.92 -3.07 11.47
N PHE A 237 -1.03 -4.38 11.36
CA PHE A 237 -1.72 -5.00 10.23
C PHE A 237 -3.24 -4.83 10.30
N THR A 238 -3.85 -4.70 11.48
CA THR A 238 -5.27 -4.33 11.65
C THR A 238 -5.53 -2.94 11.10
N ALA A 239 -4.73 -1.94 11.47
CA ALA A 239 -4.89 -0.58 10.94
C ALA A 239 -4.79 -0.53 9.39
N LEU A 240 -3.94 -1.37 8.80
CA LEU A 240 -3.81 -1.50 7.34
C LEU A 240 -4.98 -2.26 6.70
N ALA A 241 -5.45 -3.33 7.33
CA ALA A 241 -6.53 -4.16 6.81
C ALA A 241 -7.89 -3.48 6.92
N ASP A 242 -8.18 -2.82 8.04
CA ASP A 242 -9.48 -2.17 8.28
C ASP A 242 -9.61 -0.83 7.53
N GLY A 243 -8.50 -0.30 7.02
CA GLY A 243 -8.49 0.86 6.15
C GLY A 243 -8.83 2.15 6.88
N GLU A 244 -8.07 2.50 7.93
CA GLU A 244 -8.11 3.85 8.52
C GLU A 244 -7.82 4.97 7.47
N ALA A 245 -7.37 4.62 6.26
CA ALA A 245 -7.33 5.50 5.09
C ALA A 245 -7.69 4.78 3.77
N VAL A 246 -8.50 5.44 2.93
CA VAL A 246 -8.83 5.32 1.46
C VAL A 246 -8.98 3.93 0.81
N VAL A 247 -8.19 2.91 1.16
CA VAL A 247 -8.31 1.55 0.65
C VAL A 247 -7.91 0.54 1.74
N SER A 248 -8.84 -0.35 2.11
CA SER A 248 -8.52 -1.55 2.88
C SER A 248 -7.49 -2.40 2.12
N ASP A 249 -6.44 -2.88 2.80
CA ASP A 249 -5.38 -3.72 2.23
C ASP A 249 -5.64 -5.22 2.49
N PRO A 250 -6.11 -6.00 1.48
CA PRO A 250 -6.36 -7.42 1.66
C PRO A 250 -5.08 -8.23 1.93
N VAL A 251 -3.91 -7.73 1.51
CA VAL A 251 -2.64 -8.40 1.78
C VAL A 251 -2.28 -8.26 3.25
N ALA A 252 -2.60 -7.12 3.88
CA ALA A 252 -2.53 -6.99 5.34
C ALA A 252 -3.48 -7.95 6.05
N ALA A 253 -4.70 -8.16 5.53
CA ALA A 253 -5.62 -9.17 6.08
C ALA A 253 -5.07 -10.60 5.95
N TYR A 254 -4.41 -10.95 4.83
CA TYR A 254 -3.72 -12.23 4.72
C TYR A 254 -2.61 -12.40 5.77
N ARG A 255 -1.85 -11.32 6.05
CA ARG A 255 -0.85 -11.30 7.12
C ARG A 255 -1.49 -11.48 8.50
N LEU A 256 -2.60 -10.79 8.79
CA LEU A 256 -3.38 -10.98 10.02
C LEU A 256 -3.84 -12.43 10.19
N GLY A 257 -4.35 -13.07 9.12
CA GLY A 257 -4.75 -14.47 9.15
C GLY A 257 -3.65 -15.38 9.68
N ARG A 258 -2.42 -15.18 9.17
CA ARG A 258 -1.23 -15.94 9.61
C ARG A 258 -0.83 -15.64 11.05
N LEU A 259 -0.91 -14.38 11.47
CA LEU A 259 -0.56 -13.96 12.84
C LEU A 259 -1.53 -14.53 13.87
N HIS A 260 -2.83 -14.39 13.63
CA HIS A 260 -3.85 -14.96 14.48
C HIS A 260 -3.75 -16.49 14.54
N GLU A 261 -3.45 -17.16 13.42
CA GLU A 261 -3.23 -18.61 13.42
C GLU A 261 -2.02 -19.00 14.27
N GLN A 262 -0.91 -18.26 14.18
CA GLN A 262 0.29 -18.46 15.02
C GLN A 262 -0.02 -18.25 16.51
N LEU A 263 -0.92 -17.33 16.84
CA LEU A 263 -1.35 -17.01 18.20
C LEU A 263 -2.43 -17.97 18.75
N GLY A 264 -2.93 -18.90 17.94
CA GLY A 264 -4.05 -19.79 18.31
C GLY A 264 -5.43 -19.13 18.26
N GLU A 265 -5.52 -17.91 17.73
CA GLU A 265 -6.73 -17.10 17.57
C GLU A 265 -7.45 -17.52 16.27
N TYR A 266 -7.87 -18.79 16.23
CA TYR A 266 -8.30 -19.45 14.98
C TYR A 266 -9.56 -18.84 14.34
N ARG A 267 -10.44 -18.22 15.13
CA ARG A 267 -11.66 -17.59 14.60
C ARG A 267 -11.31 -16.31 13.84
N GLU A 268 -10.46 -15.50 14.44
CA GLU A 268 -9.91 -14.26 13.90
C GLU A 268 -9.06 -14.57 12.67
N ALA A 269 -8.22 -15.61 12.74
CA ALA A 269 -7.42 -16.09 11.62
C ALA A 269 -8.29 -16.44 10.40
N ARG A 270 -9.34 -17.24 10.63
CA ARG A 270 -10.29 -17.63 9.59
C ARG A 270 -10.95 -16.40 8.96
N GLY A 271 -11.47 -15.48 9.78
CA GLY A 271 -12.13 -14.27 9.29
C GLY A 271 -11.22 -13.41 8.41
N ALA A 272 -9.95 -13.26 8.80
CA ALA A 272 -8.97 -12.50 8.03
C ALA A 272 -8.63 -13.18 6.68
N TYR A 273 -8.49 -14.52 6.66
CA TYR A 273 -8.32 -15.25 5.39
C TYR A 273 -9.56 -15.17 4.48
N GLU A 274 -10.77 -15.25 5.03
CA GLU A 274 -12.03 -15.09 4.28
C GLU A 274 -12.15 -13.67 3.69
N TYR A 275 -11.75 -12.64 4.43
CA TYR A 275 -11.69 -11.26 3.95
C TYR A 275 -10.72 -11.11 2.77
N PHE A 276 -9.50 -11.64 2.90
CA PHE A 276 -8.53 -11.66 1.80
C PHE A 276 -9.08 -12.36 0.55
N LEU A 277 -9.69 -13.53 0.70
CA LEU A 277 -10.29 -14.28 -0.41
C LEU A 277 -11.49 -13.57 -1.06
N THR A 278 -12.15 -12.66 -0.32
CA THR A 278 -13.21 -11.83 -0.88
C THR A 278 -12.68 -10.86 -1.93
N ALA A 279 -11.45 -10.35 -1.75
CA ALA A 279 -10.76 -9.51 -2.73
C ALA A 279 -10.09 -10.35 -3.83
N TRP A 280 -9.49 -11.48 -3.47
CA TRP A 280 -8.71 -12.35 -4.36
C TRP A 280 -9.55 -13.53 -4.87
N ARG A 281 -10.68 -13.24 -5.51
CA ARG A 281 -11.56 -14.27 -6.08
C ARG A 281 -10.92 -15.00 -7.26
N ASP A 282 -10.30 -14.24 -8.16
CA ASP A 282 -9.61 -14.72 -9.36
C ASP A 282 -8.28 -13.96 -9.54
N PRO A 283 -7.27 -14.28 -8.70
CA PRO A 283 -5.96 -13.64 -8.79
C PRO A 283 -5.18 -14.21 -9.98
N ASP A 284 -4.24 -13.41 -10.48
CA ASP A 284 -3.32 -13.78 -11.55
C ASP A 284 -2.59 -15.10 -11.25
N PRO A 285 -2.18 -15.88 -12.28
CA PRO A 285 -1.55 -17.18 -12.09
C PRO A 285 -0.37 -17.20 -11.11
N SER A 286 0.47 -16.15 -11.12
CA SER A 286 1.63 -16.01 -10.21
C SER A 286 1.23 -15.81 -8.74
N LEU A 287 0.00 -15.39 -8.48
CA LEU A 287 -0.54 -15.08 -7.16
C LEU A 287 -1.48 -16.15 -6.61
N ARG A 288 -1.96 -17.09 -7.45
CA ARG A 288 -2.79 -18.23 -7.04
C ARG A 288 -2.26 -19.01 -5.83
N PRO A 289 -0.94 -19.24 -5.66
CA PRO A 289 -0.44 -19.96 -4.48
C PRO A 289 -0.82 -19.31 -3.14
N TRP A 290 -0.99 -17.99 -3.08
CA TRP A 290 -1.38 -17.29 -1.85
C TRP A 290 -2.87 -17.50 -1.54
N ALA A 291 -3.72 -17.34 -2.55
CA ALA A 291 -5.16 -17.61 -2.43
C ALA A 291 -5.41 -19.08 -2.07
N GLU A 292 -4.67 -20.02 -2.65
CA GLU A 292 -4.82 -21.43 -2.33
C GLU A 292 -4.42 -21.75 -0.88
N LYS A 293 -3.29 -21.19 -0.40
CA LYS A 293 -2.92 -21.31 1.02
C LYS A 293 -3.99 -20.74 1.96
N ALA A 294 -4.60 -19.60 1.61
CA ALA A 294 -5.68 -19.02 2.39
C ALA A 294 -6.93 -19.92 2.40
N ARG A 295 -7.33 -20.50 1.25
CA ARG A 295 -8.46 -21.45 1.18
C ARG A 295 -8.21 -22.68 2.03
N GLN A 296 -7.01 -23.26 1.94
CA GLN A 296 -6.60 -24.40 2.76
C GLN A 296 -6.63 -24.07 4.26
N ALA A 297 -6.20 -22.86 4.63
CA ALA A 297 -6.30 -22.39 6.02
C ALA A 297 -7.77 -22.28 6.47
N VAL A 298 -8.65 -21.68 5.66
CA VAL A 298 -10.09 -21.60 5.99
C VAL A 298 -10.70 -22.99 6.19
N VAL A 299 -10.40 -23.96 5.32
CA VAL A 299 -10.88 -25.35 5.46
C VAL A 299 -10.36 -25.99 6.75
N ARG A 300 -9.05 -25.89 7.01
CA ARG A 300 -8.41 -26.42 8.22
C ARG A 300 -9.03 -25.83 9.49
N LEU A 301 -9.26 -24.51 9.51
CA LEU A 301 -9.78 -23.77 10.67
C LEU A 301 -11.30 -23.89 10.84
N SER A 302 -12.01 -24.49 9.87
CA SER A 302 -13.46 -24.72 9.93
C SER A 302 -13.86 -26.11 10.43
N GLY A 303 -12.91 -27.04 10.58
CA GLY A 303 -13.18 -28.39 11.09
C GLY A 303 -13.49 -28.41 12.60
N PRO A 304 -14.17 -29.46 13.11
CA PRO A 304 -14.39 -29.65 14.54
C PRO A 304 -13.03 -29.79 15.25
N ARG A 305 -12.80 -28.96 16.28
CA ARG A 305 -11.56 -29.00 17.07
C ARG A 305 -11.41 -30.38 17.71
N ARG A 306 -10.24 -30.99 17.59
CA ARG A 306 -9.79 -31.97 18.58
C ARG A 306 -9.39 -31.17 19.81
N GLU A 307 -10.23 -31.22 20.84
CA GLU A 307 -9.91 -30.77 22.19
C GLU A 307 -8.74 -31.56 22.78
#